data_AF-A0A954PEM6-F1
#
_entry.id   AF-A0A954PEM6-F1
#
_cell.length_a   1.000
_cell.length_b   1.000
_cell.length_c   1.000
_cell.angle_alpha   90.00
_cell.angle_beta   90.00
_cell.angle_gamma   90.00
#
_symmetry.space_group_name_H-M   'P 1'
#
loop_
_entity.id
_entity.type
_entity.pdbx_description
1 polymer ?
#
loop_
_entity_poly.entity_id
_entity_poly.type
_entity_poly.pdbx_seq_one_letter_code
_entity_poly.pdbx_strand_id
1 'polypeptide(L)'
;MDLFVNCENGHQVKVTAANCGGNVKCICGRDVAVPRLSDLRRNAGQSAFATTTVERLNAMSRRGELPPTDNCCLCMSQATEIVPCIVQCETTVVSGDGFWKTACLIAVGPWLALSWLMTSFSSPVVHGRSTAVRLPFPACGDCSRKLFKSKLARKAGLQNIALYRELLDEYPDAFVVAEK
;
A
#
# COMPACT_ATOMS: atom_id res chain seq x y z
N MET A 1 1.34 19.67 11.54
CA MET A 1 0.55 18.99 12.59
C MET A 1 1.27 19.18 13.89
N ASP A 2 0.55 19.65 14.90
CA ASP A 2 1.10 20.00 16.20
C ASP A 2 0.71 18.91 17.22
N LEU A 3 1.69 18.36 17.93
CA LEU A 3 1.50 17.36 18.98
C LEU A 3 1.85 17.99 20.33
N PHE A 4 1.25 17.51 21.42
CA PHE A 4 1.44 18.06 22.75
C PHE A 4 1.85 16.96 23.74
N VAL A 5 2.77 17.29 24.64
CA VAL A 5 3.18 16.44 25.77
C VAL A 5 2.93 17.20 27.07
N ASN A 6 2.39 16.53 28.08
CA ASN A 6 2.22 17.12 29.39
C ASN A 6 3.51 17.01 30.19
N CYS A 7 4.00 18.15 30.69
CA CYS A 7 5.05 18.23 31.69
C CYS A 7 4.50 17.80 33.07
N GLU A 8 5.36 17.32 33.96
CA GLU A 8 5.00 16.98 35.35
C GLU A 8 4.34 18.13 36.12
N ASN A 9 4.67 19.37 35.77
CA ASN A 9 4.08 20.58 36.36
C ASN A 9 2.73 20.96 35.73
N GLY A 10 2.17 20.12 34.84
CA GLY A 10 0.88 20.35 34.18
C GLY A 10 0.92 21.22 32.92
N HIS A 11 2.09 21.75 32.53
CA HIS A 11 2.22 22.53 31.29
C HIS A 11 2.20 21.64 30.04
N GLN A 12 1.49 22.06 28.99
CA GLN A 12 1.55 21.42 27.67
C GLN A 12 2.70 22.00 26.85
N VAL A 13 3.62 21.13 26.43
CA VAL A 13 4.74 21.48 25.55
C VAL A 13 4.40 21.03 24.13
N LYS A 14 4.42 21.99 23.20
CA LYS A 14 4.26 21.72 21.78
C LYS A 14 5.52 21.03 21.23
N VAL A 15 5.34 19.88 20.59
CA VAL A 15 6.44 19.08 20.00
C VAL A 15 6.20 18.81 18.53
N THR A 16 7.28 18.79 17.76
CA THR A 16 7.29 18.38 16.33
C THR A 16 7.75 16.93 16.20
N ALA A 17 7.53 16.34 15.01
CA ALA A 17 8.00 14.99 14.71
C ALA A 17 9.52 14.81 14.91
N ALA A 18 10.31 15.88 14.67
CA ALA A 18 11.76 15.88 14.87
C ALA A 18 12.18 15.72 16.33
N ASN A 19 11.32 16.09 17.28
CA ASN A 19 11.62 16.03 18.72
C ASN A 19 11.25 14.68 19.35
N CYS A 20 10.62 13.78 18.60
CA CYS A 20 10.11 12.51 19.12
C CYS A 20 11.25 11.57 19.54
N GLY A 21 11.12 10.94 20.70
CA GLY A 21 12.16 10.08 21.27
C GLY A 21 13.37 10.82 21.85
N GLY A 22 13.34 12.17 21.87
CA GLY A 22 14.34 13.02 22.51
C GLY A 22 13.81 13.73 23.76
N ASN A 23 14.50 14.78 24.18
CA ASN A 23 14.10 15.65 25.29
C ASN A 23 13.86 17.07 24.79
N VAL A 24 12.84 17.75 25.32
CA VAL A 24 12.54 19.15 24.99
C VAL A 24 12.44 19.97 26.27
N LYS A 25 12.99 21.18 26.27
CA LYS A 25 12.89 22.12 27.40
C LYS A 25 11.47 22.66 27.54
N CYS A 26 10.89 22.48 28.71
CA CYS A 26 9.62 23.10 29.10
C CYS A 26 9.85 24.55 29.58
N ILE A 27 8.80 25.36 29.55
CA ILE A 27 8.79 26.75 30.08
C ILE A 27 9.12 26.78 31.58
N CYS A 28 8.82 25.72 32.32
CA CYS A 28 9.21 25.60 33.73
C CYS A 28 10.72 25.34 33.96
N GLY A 29 11.51 25.22 32.88
CA GLY A 29 12.96 25.01 32.91
C GLY A 29 13.41 23.55 32.98
N ARG A 30 12.48 22.58 33.14
CA ARG A 30 12.80 21.14 33.15
C ARG A 30 12.82 20.56 31.74
N ASP A 31 13.66 19.55 31.54
CA ASP A 31 13.64 18.72 30.33
C ASP A 31 12.52 17.69 30.43
N VAL A 32 11.66 17.66 29.41
CA VAL A 32 10.55 16.70 29.29
C VAL A 32 10.94 15.64 28.26
N ALA A 33 10.94 14.38 28.67
CA ALA A 33 11.15 13.26 27.77
C ALA A 33 9.96 13.14 26.81
N VAL A 34 10.23 13.26 25.51
CA VAL A 34 9.21 13.18 24.47
C VAL A 34 9.06 11.70 24.08
N PRO A 35 7.85 11.10 24.19
CA PRO A 35 7.62 9.74 23.74
C PRO A 35 7.95 9.54 22.27
N ARG A 36 7.99 8.29 21.82
CA ARG A 36 8.15 8.00 20.39
C ARG A 36 6.95 8.56 19.61
N LEU A 37 7.15 8.91 18.34
CA LEU A 37 6.10 9.49 17.49
C LEU A 37 4.84 8.61 17.42
N SER A 38 5.02 7.29 17.48
CA SER A 38 3.94 6.30 17.54
C SER A 38 3.04 6.48 18.76
N ASP A 39 3.64 6.75 19.92
CA ASP A 39 2.93 6.87 21.20
C ASP A 39 2.23 8.23 21.28
N LEU A 40 2.88 9.28 20.78
CA LEU A 40 2.27 10.61 20.69
C LEU A 40 1.02 10.62 19.82
N ARG A 41 1.09 9.99 18.65
CA ARG A 41 -0.08 9.85 17.78
C ARG A 41 -1.19 9.04 18.46
N ARG A 42 -0.85 7.92 19.10
CA ARG A 42 -1.81 7.10 19.84
C ARG A 42 -2.50 7.89 20.96
N ASN A 43 -1.75 8.70 21.71
CA ASN A 43 -2.28 9.55 22.78
C ASN A 43 -3.15 10.69 22.25
N ALA A 44 -2.87 11.18 21.04
CA ALA A 44 -3.71 12.15 20.33
C ALA A 44 -4.96 11.52 19.70
N GLY A 45 -5.25 10.24 19.95
CA GLY A 45 -6.35 9.50 19.31
C GLY A 45 -6.14 9.25 17.82
N GLN A 46 -4.93 9.48 17.32
CA GLN A 46 -4.55 9.24 15.93
C GLN A 46 -3.95 7.85 15.77
N SER A 47 -4.05 7.27 14.58
CA SER A 47 -3.28 6.07 14.27
C SER A 47 -1.78 6.39 14.38
N ALA A 48 -1.03 5.50 15.04
CA ALA A 48 0.40 5.66 15.30
C ALA A 48 1.24 5.92 14.04
N PHE A 49 0.72 5.58 12.86
CA PHE A 49 1.32 5.75 11.55
C PHE A 49 0.36 6.52 10.66
N ALA A 50 0.89 7.41 9.81
CA ALA A 50 0.12 7.96 8.70
C ALA A 50 -0.35 6.76 7.89
N THR A 51 -1.63 6.42 8.05
CA THR A 51 -2.18 5.18 7.52
C THR A 51 -2.32 5.39 6.03
N THR A 52 -1.47 4.73 5.23
CA THR A 52 -1.58 4.76 3.77
C THR A 52 -3.00 4.33 3.37
N THR A 53 -3.48 4.72 2.19
CA THR A 53 -4.84 4.34 1.77
C THR A 53 -5.01 2.82 1.79
N VAL A 54 -3.94 2.09 1.45
CA VAL A 54 -3.83 0.63 1.55
C VAL A 54 -4.07 0.13 2.98
N GLU A 55 -3.38 0.67 3.97
CA GLU A 55 -3.55 0.25 5.37
C GLU A 55 -4.97 0.53 5.86
N ARG A 56 -5.55 1.67 5.47
CA ARG A 56 -6.92 2.05 5.81
C ARG A 56 -7.93 1.07 5.20
N LEU A 57 -7.79 0.76 3.91
CA LEU A 57 -8.63 -0.22 3.21
C LEU A 57 -8.50 -1.63 3.82
N ASN A 58 -7.29 -2.06 4.16
CA ASN A 58 -7.06 -3.34 4.84
C ASN A 58 -7.66 -3.38 6.25
N ALA A 59 -7.70 -2.25 6.97
CA ALA A 59 -8.38 -2.17 8.26
C ALA A 59 -9.91 -2.27 8.08
N MET A 60 -10.49 -1.54 7.12
CA MET A 60 -11.92 -1.61 6.80
C MET A 60 -12.34 -3.02 6.34
N SER A 61 -11.53 -3.66 5.49
CA SER A 61 -11.73 -5.04 5.04
C SER A 61 -11.78 -6.01 6.23
N ARG A 62 -10.84 -5.89 7.17
CA ARG A 62 -10.82 -6.72 8.40
C ARG A 62 -12.01 -6.50 9.32
N ARG A 63 -12.62 -5.31 9.28
CA ARG A 63 -13.84 -4.98 10.04
C ARG A 63 -15.13 -5.36 9.30
N GLY A 64 -15.06 -5.84 8.06
CA GLY A 64 -16.22 -6.16 7.25
C GLY A 64 -17.00 -4.92 6.77
N GLU A 65 -16.36 -3.74 6.74
CA GLU A 65 -16.98 -2.47 6.34
C GLU A 65 -17.00 -2.25 4.81
N LEU A 66 -16.42 -3.18 4.04
CA LEU A 66 -16.40 -3.13 2.58
C LEU A 66 -17.41 -4.15 2.01
N PRO A 67 -18.13 -3.82 0.92
CA PRO A 67 -18.04 -2.59 0.13
C PRO A 67 -18.76 -1.39 0.78
N PRO A 68 -18.37 -0.14 0.44
CA PRO A 68 -18.96 1.06 1.05
C PRO A 68 -20.35 1.42 0.49
N THR A 69 -20.85 0.71 -0.53
CA THR A 69 -22.09 1.03 -1.24
C THR A 69 -22.83 -0.22 -1.70
N ASP A 70 -24.16 -0.16 -1.70
CA ASP A 70 -25.04 -1.23 -2.20
C ASP A 70 -25.32 -1.15 -3.71
N ASN A 71 -24.75 -0.16 -4.40
CA ASN A 71 -24.92 0.05 -5.83
C ASN A 71 -23.75 -0.54 -6.63
N CYS A 72 -24.04 -1.00 -7.83
CA CYS A 72 -23.07 -1.50 -8.78
C CYS A 72 -22.06 -0.41 -9.13
N CYS A 73 -20.78 -0.72 -8.96
CA CYS A 73 -19.67 0.19 -9.26
C CYS A 73 -19.55 0.64 -10.73
N LEU A 74 -20.31 0.05 -11.67
CA LEU A 74 -20.26 0.38 -13.09
C LEU A 74 -21.50 1.14 -13.58
N CYS A 75 -22.69 0.60 -13.33
CA CYS A 75 -23.95 1.17 -13.83
C CYS A 75 -24.78 1.86 -12.75
N MET A 76 -24.32 1.87 -11.49
CA MET A 76 -24.99 2.49 -10.33
C MET A 76 -26.37 1.91 -10.00
N SER A 77 -26.83 0.84 -10.66
CA SER A 77 -28.03 0.09 -10.27
C SER A 77 -27.79 -0.68 -8.97
N GLN A 78 -28.83 -1.22 -8.33
CA GLN A 78 -28.66 -2.08 -7.16
C GLN A 78 -27.70 -3.25 -7.45
N ALA A 79 -26.72 -3.46 -6.56
CA ALA A 79 -25.79 -4.57 -6.66
C ALA A 79 -26.49 -5.86 -6.21
N THR A 80 -26.29 -6.93 -6.98
CA THR A 80 -26.82 -8.26 -6.67
C THR A 80 -25.71 -9.21 -6.22
N GLU A 81 -24.45 -8.86 -6.47
CA GLU A 81 -23.30 -9.69 -6.13
C GLU A 81 -22.07 -8.84 -5.79
N ILE A 82 -21.10 -9.48 -5.13
CA ILE A 82 -19.82 -8.87 -4.78
C ILE A 82 -18.72 -9.63 -5.52
N VAL A 83 -17.97 -8.92 -6.36
CA VAL A 83 -16.83 -9.49 -7.09
C VAL A 83 -15.54 -9.19 -6.32
N PRO A 84 -14.81 -10.21 -5.83
CA PRO A 84 -13.53 -9.99 -5.16
C PRO A 84 -12.47 -9.57 -6.19
N CYS A 85 -11.85 -8.42 -5.97
CA CYS A 85 -10.75 -7.92 -6.78
C CYS A 85 -9.50 -7.73 -5.91
N ILE A 86 -8.33 -8.02 -6.48
CA ILE A 86 -7.02 -7.73 -5.90
C ILE A 86 -6.43 -6.53 -6.65
N VAL A 87 -6.11 -5.47 -5.93
CA VAL A 87 -5.43 -4.29 -6.47
C VAL A 87 -3.96 -4.36 -6.07
N GLN A 88 -3.09 -4.53 -7.05
CA GLN A 88 -1.63 -4.50 -6.89
C GLN A 88 -1.17 -3.06 -7.06
N CYS A 89 -0.73 -2.43 -5.97
CA CYS A 89 -0.35 -1.02 -5.92
C CYS A 89 1.12 -0.82 -6.29
N GLU A 90 1.98 -1.73 -5.81
CA GLU A 90 3.42 -1.73 -6.09
C GLU A 90 3.82 -3.11 -6.60
N THR A 91 4.41 -3.15 -7.80
CA THR A 91 5.02 -4.37 -8.35
C THR A 91 6.53 -4.22 -8.30
N THR A 92 7.20 -5.19 -7.70
CA THR A 92 8.67 -5.25 -7.77
C THR A 92 9.06 -5.58 -9.20
N VAL A 93 9.64 -4.61 -9.91
CA VAL A 93 10.20 -4.86 -11.23
C VAL A 93 11.51 -5.61 -11.02
N VAL A 94 11.48 -6.92 -11.29
CA VAL A 94 12.70 -7.71 -11.36
C VAL A 94 13.34 -7.37 -12.70
N SER A 95 14.20 -6.36 -12.72
CA SER A 95 15.02 -6.03 -13.90
C SER A 95 16.02 -7.16 -14.12
N GLY A 96 15.59 -8.18 -14.86
CA GLY A 96 16.43 -9.27 -15.31
C GLY A 96 17.41 -8.76 -16.35
N ASP A 97 18.58 -8.34 -15.92
CA ASP A 97 19.72 -7.91 -16.75
C ASP A 97 20.40 -9.09 -17.49
N GLY A 98 19.63 -10.14 -17.79
CA GLY A 98 20.11 -11.48 -18.14
C GLY A 98 20.19 -11.76 -19.64
N PHE A 99 19.40 -11.09 -20.48
CA PHE A 99 19.30 -11.45 -21.90
C PHE A 99 20.56 -11.12 -22.71
N TRP A 100 21.21 -9.98 -22.44
CA TRP A 100 22.49 -9.64 -23.06
C TRP A 100 23.64 -10.55 -22.59
N LYS A 101 23.64 -10.92 -21.31
CA LYS A 101 24.70 -11.75 -20.71
C LYS A 101 24.67 -13.19 -21.22
N THR A 102 23.49 -13.75 -21.49
CA THR A 102 23.36 -15.08 -22.10
C THR A 102 23.74 -15.09 -23.58
N ALA A 103 23.49 -14.00 -24.33
CA ALA A 103 23.90 -13.90 -25.73
C ALA A 103 25.43 -13.87 -25.91
N CYS A 104 26.17 -13.18 -25.04
CA CYS A 104 27.64 -13.17 -25.09
C CYS A 104 28.27 -14.54 -24.76
N LEU A 105 27.64 -15.36 -23.92
CA LEU A 105 28.17 -16.67 -23.52
C LEU A 105 28.23 -17.70 -24.65
N ILE A 106 27.36 -17.57 -25.66
CA ILE A 106 27.35 -18.47 -26.83
C ILE A 106 28.58 -18.23 -27.72
N ALA A 107 29.17 -17.03 -27.68
CA ALA A 107 30.29 -16.66 -28.54
C ALA A 107 31.69 -17.06 -28.01
N VAL A 108 31.86 -17.26 -26.70
CA VAL A 108 33.20 -17.44 -26.07
C VAL A 108 33.55 -18.91 -25.77
N GLY A 109 32.69 -19.85 -26.15
CA GLY A 109 32.94 -21.29 -26.10
C GLY A 109 32.52 -22.00 -24.80
N PRO A 110 32.29 -23.32 -24.85
CA PRO A 110 31.57 -24.05 -23.79
C PRO A 110 32.28 -24.07 -22.42
N TRP A 111 33.60 -23.91 -22.40
CA TRP A 111 34.38 -24.08 -21.17
C TRP A 111 34.27 -22.89 -20.21
N LEU A 112 34.21 -21.66 -20.73
CA LEU A 112 33.99 -20.46 -19.92
C LEU A 112 32.53 -20.36 -19.46
N ALA A 113 31.59 -20.89 -20.25
CA ALA A 113 30.19 -20.96 -19.87
C ALA A 113 29.94 -21.82 -18.63
N LEU A 114 30.67 -22.95 -18.48
CA LEU A 114 30.52 -23.84 -17.33
C LEU A 114 30.99 -23.20 -16.02
N SER A 115 32.10 -22.46 -16.05
CA SER A 115 32.63 -21.75 -14.87
C SER A 115 31.72 -20.59 -14.42
N TRP A 116 31.07 -19.92 -15.38
CA TRP A 116 30.18 -18.79 -15.10
C TRP A 116 28.77 -19.23 -14.68
N LEU A 117 28.30 -20.38 -15.16
CA LEU A 117 27.02 -20.98 -14.74
C LEU A 117 27.01 -21.27 -13.23
N MET A 118 28.16 -21.60 -12.63
CA MET A 118 28.27 -21.82 -11.19
C MET A 118 28.26 -20.53 -10.36
N THR A 119 28.61 -19.37 -10.93
CA THR A 119 28.62 -18.08 -10.21
C THR A 119 27.36 -17.23 -10.44
N SER A 120 26.55 -17.54 -11.46
CA SER A 120 25.35 -16.77 -11.82
C SER A 120 24.09 -17.09 -11.01
N PHE A 121 24.14 -18.00 -10.03
CA PHE A 121 23.06 -18.21 -9.05
C PHE A 121 23.02 -17.09 -7.99
N SER A 122 23.19 -15.83 -8.41
CA SER A 122 22.87 -14.70 -7.56
C SER A 122 21.36 -14.57 -7.52
N SER A 123 20.76 -14.90 -6.37
CA SER A 123 19.33 -14.74 -6.12
C SER A 123 18.91 -13.32 -6.52
N PRO A 124 17.83 -13.15 -7.30
CA PRO A 124 17.36 -11.83 -7.68
C PRO A 124 17.10 -11.03 -6.39
N VAL A 125 17.80 -9.91 -6.23
CA VAL A 125 17.62 -9.04 -5.07
C VAL A 125 16.28 -8.33 -5.25
N VAL A 126 15.25 -8.82 -4.56
CA VAL A 126 13.91 -8.23 -4.58
C VAL A 126 13.93 -6.97 -3.71
N HIS A 127 14.08 -5.80 -4.34
CA HIS A 127 13.89 -4.52 -3.67
C HIS A 127 12.42 -4.10 -3.77
N GLY A 128 11.72 -4.06 -2.64
CA GLY A 128 10.34 -3.57 -2.50
C GLY A 128 9.40 -4.56 -1.82
N ARG A 129 8.32 -4.06 -1.20
CA ARG A 129 7.21 -4.88 -0.71
C ARG A 129 6.13 -4.88 -1.78
N SER A 130 5.73 -6.06 -2.25
CA SER A 130 4.55 -6.18 -3.11
C SER A 130 3.31 -5.82 -2.30
N THR A 131 2.81 -4.60 -2.48
CA THR A 131 1.65 -4.10 -1.75
C THR A 131 0.39 -4.41 -2.57
N ALA A 132 -0.42 -5.34 -2.08
CA ALA A 132 -1.69 -5.73 -2.69
C ALA A 132 -2.84 -5.63 -1.69
N VAL A 133 -4.01 -5.19 -2.15
CA VAL A 133 -5.22 -5.01 -1.33
C VAL A 133 -6.38 -5.76 -1.97
N ARG A 134 -7.11 -6.55 -1.16
CA ARG A 134 -8.36 -7.19 -1.58
C ARG A 134 -9.50 -6.20 -1.40
N LEU A 135 -10.18 -5.87 -2.49
CA LEU A 135 -11.31 -4.95 -2.53
C LEU A 135 -12.54 -5.65 -3.11
N PRO A 136 -13.66 -5.71 -2.37
CA PRO A 136 -14.92 -6.17 -2.91
C PRO A 136 -15.53 -5.11 -3.84
N PHE A 137 -15.95 -5.54 -5.03
CA PHE A 137 -16.61 -4.69 -6.01
C PHE A 137 -18.11 -5.05 -6.04
N PRO A 138 -19.01 -4.17 -5.56
CA PRO A 138 -20.43 -4.38 -5.71
C PRO A 138 -20.80 -4.31 -7.19
N ALA A 139 -21.50 -5.32 -7.70
CA ALA A 139 -21.87 -5.43 -9.12
C ALA A 139 -23.28 -6.02 -9.29
N CYS A 140 -23.90 -5.76 -10.44
CA CYS A 140 -25.08 -6.50 -10.90
C CYS A 140 -24.65 -7.66 -11.83
N GLY A 141 -25.56 -8.62 -12.06
CA GLY A 141 -25.34 -9.83 -12.88
C GLY A 141 -24.69 -9.62 -14.26
N ASP A 142 -24.97 -8.48 -14.91
CA ASP A 142 -24.38 -8.14 -16.20
C ASP A 142 -22.99 -7.51 -16.07
N CYS A 143 -22.81 -6.68 -15.04
CA CYS A 143 -21.58 -5.96 -14.79
C CYS A 143 -20.50 -6.84 -14.18
N SER A 144 -20.84 -7.86 -13.38
CA SER A 144 -19.84 -8.82 -12.86
C SER A 144 -19.12 -9.56 -13.99
N ARG A 145 -19.87 -10.06 -14.97
CA ARG A 145 -19.34 -10.72 -16.17
C ARG A 145 -18.38 -9.80 -16.93
N LYS A 146 -18.68 -8.50 -16.98
CA LYS A 146 -17.79 -7.48 -17.56
C LYS A 146 -16.54 -7.25 -16.71
N LEU A 147 -16.66 -7.19 -15.38
CA LEU A 147 -15.53 -7.03 -14.46
C LEU A 147 -14.52 -8.19 -14.58
N PHE A 148 -14.99 -9.43 -14.71
CA PHE A 148 -14.10 -10.58 -14.91
C PHE A 148 -13.36 -10.55 -16.26
N LYS A 149 -14.04 -10.10 -17.33
CA LYS A 149 -13.50 -10.15 -18.70
C LYS A 149 -12.62 -8.94 -19.05
N SER A 150 -12.95 -7.75 -18.55
CA SER A 150 -12.34 -6.49 -19.01
C SER A 150 -11.48 -5.83 -17.94
N LYS A 151 -10.23 -5.48 -18.31
CA LYS A 151 -9.33 -4.66 -17.46
C LYS A 151 -9.85 -3.23 -17.32
N LEU A 152 -10.36 -2.65 -18.40
CA LEU A 152 -10.93 -1.30 -18.40
C LEU A 152 -12.14 -1.19 -17.49
N ALA A 153 -13.02 -2.21 -17.49
CA ALA A 153 -14.17 -2.25 -16.59
C ALA A 153 -13.73 -2.26 -15.12
N ARG A 154 -12.69 -3.03 -14.75
CA ARG A 154 -12.15 -3.02 -13.39
C ARG A 154 -11.62 -1.65 -12.97
N LYS A 155 -10.85 -0.99 -13.84
CA LYS A 155 -10.32 0.35 -13.55
C LYS A 155 -11.45 1.39 -13.42
N ALA A 156 -12.46 1.33 -14.29
CA ALA A 156 -13.63 2.20 -14.22
C ALA A 156 -14.44 1.98 -12.92
N GLY A 157 -14.68 0.72 -12.52
CA GLY A 157 -15.37 0.41 -11.27
C GLY A 157 -14.63 0.96 -10.04
N LEU A 158 -13.29 0.91 -10.09
CA LEU A 158 -12.44 1.44 -9.03
C LEU A 158 -12.50 2.99 -8.96
N GLN A 159 -12.60 3.67 -10.11
CA GLN A 159 -12.78 5.13 -10.17
C GLN A 159 -14.14 5.62 -9.68
N ASN A 160 -15.19 4.80 -9.79
CA ASN A 160 -16.56 5.18 -9.42
C ASN A 160 -16.82 5.12 -7.91
N ILE A 161 -16.02 4.36 -7.16
CA ILE A 161 -16.11 4.29 -5.70
C ILE A 161 -15.12 5.30 -5.11
N ALA A 162 -15.63 6.34 -4.43
CA ALA A 162 -14.80 7.43 -3.90
C ALA A 162 -13.62 6.94 -3.05
N LEU A 163 -13.87 5.99 -2.15
CA LEU A 163 -12.84 5.39 -1.29
C LEU A 163 -11.72 4.70 -2.10
N TYR A 164 -12.07 4.08 -3.22
CA TYR A 164 -11.10 3.39 -4.08
C TYR A 164 -10.41 4.35 -5.05
N ARG A 165 -11.05 5.47 -5.42
CA ARG A 165 -10.41 6.52 -6.21
C ARG A 165 -9.20 7.11 -5.47
N GLU A 166 -9.31 7.33 -4.16
CA GLU A 166 -8.17 7.77 -3.33
C GLU A 166 -6.96 6.82 -3.46
N LEU A 167 -7.21 5.51 -3.64
CA LEU A 167 -6.15 4.54 -3.87
C LEU A 167 -5.48 4.72 -5.24
N LEU A 168 -6.22 5.09 -6.30
CA LEU A 168 -5.62 5.39 -7.61
C LEU A 168 -4.88 6.72 -7.64
N ASP A 169 -5.33 7.69 -6.84
CA ASP A 169 -4.65 8.97 -6.72
C ASP A 169 -3.28 8.77 -6.03
N GLU A 170 -3.21 7.87 -5.04
CA GLU A 170 -1.94 7.46 -4.40
C GLU A 170 -1.11 6.51 -5.29
N TYR A 171 -1.76 5.64 -6.06
CA TYR A 171 -1.12 4.62 -6.91
C TYR A 171 -1.70 4.60 -8.34
N PRO A 172 -1.28 5.51 -9.23
CA PRO A 172 -1.88 5.67 -10.57
C PRO A 172 -1.64 4.46 -11.50
N ASP A 173 -0.53 3.75 -11.26
CA ASP A 173 -0.11 2.56 -12.01
C ASP A 173 -0.65 1.25 -11.41
N ALA A 174 -1.54 1.33 -10.42
CA ALA A 174 -2.10 0.15 -9.78
C ALA A 174 -2.82 -0.77 -10.78
N PHE A 175 -2.59 -2.07 -10.66
CA PHE A 175 -3.17 -3.09 -11.52
C PHE A 175 -4.24 -3.88 -10.78
N VAL A 176 -5.41 -4.07 -11.40
CA VAL A 176 -6.56 -4.74 -10.78
C VAL A 176 -6.75 -6.12 -11.39
N VAL A 177 -6.78 -7.16 -10.56
CA VAL A 177 -7.01 -8.57 -10.94
C VAL A 177 -8.31 -9.04 -10.28
N ALA A 178 -9.24 -9.62 -11.05
CA ALA A 178 -10.39 -10.29 -10.45
C ALA A 178 -9.97 -11.65 -9.89
N GLU A 179 -10.31 -11.93 -8.64
CA GLU A 179 -10.11 -13.23 -8.00
C GLU A 179 -11.26 -14.15 -8.45
N LYS A 180 -10.94 -15.34 -8.99
CA LYS A 180 -11.92 -16.31 -9.48
C LYS A 180 -12.38 -17.24 -8.36
#